data_AF-A0A2N9PCN1-F1
#
_entry.id   AF-A0A2N9PCN1-F1
#
_cell.length_a   1.000
_cell.length_b   1.000
_cell.length_c   1.000
_cell.angle_alpha   90.00
_cell.angle_beta   90.00
_cell.angle_gamma   90.00
#
_symmetry.space_group_name_H-M   'P 1'
#
loop_
_entity.id
_entity.type
_entity.pdbx_description
1 polymer ?
#
loop_
_entity_poly.entity_id
_entity_poly.type
_entity_poly.pdbx_seq_one_letter_code
_entity_poly.pdbx_strand_id
1 'polypeptide(L)'
;MADYLHNHGIQIGEHVLLSPDEDDEFSINPAIPSYQLLYMFFSSIYNPMGSLINEKKAKIGNKGFRKWGEYLAIVDWVVNEYRIKGIKKMGIVHYQDSGWGGAHGFTNGYDVFDKVSDLKEVQVFDAIGEYDKKVYSGKQQTKTSKKNKFYRIDNEYTIFNCPPIIKIK
;
A
#
# COMPACT_ATOMS: atom_id res chain seq x y z
N MET A 1 21.26 4.96 10.38
CA MET A 1 22.02 5.87 9.48
C MET A 1 21.39 7.25 9.39
N ALA A 2 20.11 7.39 9.02
CA ALA A 2 19.46 8.70 8.94
C ALA A 2 19.55 9.53 10.24
N ASP A 3 19.31 8.92 11.39
CA ASP A 3 19.44 9.60 12.69
C ASP A 3 20.86 10.05 12.98
N TYR A 4 21.84 9.26 12.58
CA TYR A 4 23.24 9.64 12.71
C TYR A 4 23.51 10.91 11.89
N LEU A 5 23.11 10.94 10.62
CA LEU A 5 23.28 12.13 9.76
C LEU A 5 22.54 13.35 10.32
N HIS A 6 21.28 13.19 10.73
CA HIS A 6 20.48 14.26 11.33
C HIS A 6 21.14 14.84 12.59
N ASN A 7 21.60 13.98 13.50
CA ASN A 7 22.26 14.38 14.74
C ASN A 7 23.62 15.05 14.51
N HIS A 8 24.23 14.87 13.34
CA HIS A 8 25.45 15.56 12.92
C HIS A 8 25.17 16.79 12.04
N GLY A 9 23.94 17.33 12.07
CA GLY A 9 23.57 18.56 11.38
C GLY A 9 23.39 18.41 9.87
N ILE A 10 23.39 17.18 9.35
CA ILE A 10 23.13 16.94 7.93
C ILE A 10 21.62 16.99 7.69
N GLN A 11 21.21 17.90 6.82
CA GLN A 11 19.80 18.06 6.48
C GLN A 11 19.34 16.91 5.58
N ILE A 12 18.38 16.15 6.08
CA ILE A 12 17.65 15.13 5.31
C ILE A 12 16.31 15.73 4.92
N GLY A 13 15.99 15.70 3.62
CA GLY A 13 14.70 16.19 3.12
C GLY A 13 13.54 15.31 3.55
N GLU A 14 13.60 14.03 3.18
CA GLU A 14 12.58 13.04 3.52
C GLU A 14 13.08 11.61 3.34
N HIS A 15 12.36 10.65 3.92
CA HIS A 15 12.49 9.23 3.63
C HIS A 15 11.34 8.74 2.76
N VAL A 16 11.69 7.92 1.77
CA VAL A 16 10.75 7.15 0.97
C VAL A 16 11.03 5.67 1.23
N LEU A 17 10.04 4.97 1.78
CA LEU A 17 10.12 3.56 2.10
C LEU A 17 9.25 2.77 1.12
N LEU A 18 9.82 1.75 0.49
CA LEU A 18 9.17 0.95 -0.55
C LEU A 18 9.16 -0.51 -0.09
N SER A 19 7.98 -1.04 0.25
CA SER A 19 7.80 -2.44 0.67
C SER A 19 8.93 -3.04 1.57
N PRO A 20 9.28 -2.40 2.70
CA PRO A 20 10.45 -2.80 3.50
C PRO A 20 10.22 -4.07 4.32
N ASP A 21 11.07 -5.10 4.14
CA ASP A 21 10.98 -6.45 4.75
C ASP A 21 11.47 -6.58 6.21
N GLU A 22 11.41 -5.50 6.98
CA GLU A 22 12.07 -5.41 8.30
C GLU A 22 11.18 -4.68 9.32
N ASP A 23 9.87 -4.93 9.21
CA ASP A 23 8.75 -4.38 9.97
C ASP A 23 9.00 -4.05 11.44
N ASP A 24 9.52 -5.02 12.18
CA ASP A 24 9.66 -5.01 13.63
C ASP A 24 11.11 -4.73 14.06
N GLU A 25 12.03 -4.64 13.10
CA GLU A 25 13.45 -4.45 13.34
C GLU A 25 13.84 -2.97 13.42
N PHE A 26 13.02 -2.05 12.88
CA PHE A 26 13.30 -0.62 12.97
C PHE A 26 12.10 0.32 13.09
N SER A 27 12.38 1.51 13.60
CA SER A 27 11.47 2.64 13.63
C SER A 27 12.11 3.86 12.97
N ILE A 28 11.29 4.71 12.36
CA ILE A 28 11.76 5.94 11.74
C ILE A 28 11.64 7.11 12.72
N ASN A 29 12.67 7.94 12.76
CA ASN A 29 12.65 9.19 13.50
C ASN A 29 11.58 10.13 12.93
N PRO A 30 10.55 10.48 13.73
CA PRO A 30 9.42 11.27 13.25
C PRO A 30 9.79 12.72 12.93
N ALA A 31 10.98 13.19 13.34
CA ALA A 31 11.48 14.52 12.97
C ALA A 31 11.77 14.65 11.46
N ILE A 32 12.00 13.53 10.78
CA ILE A 32 12.25 13.49 9.33
C ILE A 32 10.96 13.07 8.62
N PRO A 33 10.40 13.89 7.71
CA PRO A 33 9.21 13.52 6.94
C PRO A 33 9.44 12.19 6.22
N SER A 34 8.56 11.22 6.45
CA SER A 34 8.77 9.86 5.96
C SER A 34 7.48 9.27 5.39
N TYR A 35 7.56 8.74 4.17
CA TYR A 35 6.41 8.23 3.42
C TYR A 35 6.65 6.78 3.02
N GLN A 36 5.70 5.90 3.32
CA GLN A 36 5.77 4.50 2.95
C GLN A 36 4.79 4.21 1.82
N LEU A 37 5.31 3.60 0.75
CA LEU A 37 4.53 3.14 -0.38
C LEU A 37 4.59 1.62 -0.43
N LEU A 38 3.41 1.02 -0.54
CA LEU A 38 3.23 -0.42 -0.72
C LEU A 38 2.53 -0.66 -2.05
N TYR A 39 2.77 -1.84 -2.62
CA TYR A 39 2.18 -2.26 -3.88
C TYR A 39 1.23 -3.43 -3.67
N MET A 40 0.13 -3.42 -4.43
CA MET A 40 -0.83 -4.52 -4.48
C MET A 40 -1.09 -4.96 -5.91
N PHE A 41 -1.46 -6.22 -6.08
CA PHE A 41 -1.98 -6.75 -7.34
C PHE A 41 -3.27 -7.55 -7.09
N PHE A 42 -4.06 -7.74 -8.15
CA PHE A 42 -5.25 -8.59 -8.11
C PHE A 42 -4.96 -9.97 -8.69
N SER A 43 -5.37 -11.01 -7.97
CA SER A 43 -5.29 -12.39 -8.44
C SER A 43 -6.69 -13.02 -8.45
N SER A 44 -7.02 -13.85 -9.45
CA SER A 44 -8.31 -14.53 -9.50
C SER A 44 -8.41 -15.60 -8.41
N ILE A 45 -9.58 -15.74 -7.78
CA ILE A 45 -9.86 -16.83 -6.84
C ILE A 45 -9.89 -18.21 -7.53
N TYR A 46 -10.10 -18.27 -8.85
CA TYR A 46 -10.23 -19.53 -9.60
C TYR A 46 -8.92 -20.04 -10.18
N ASN A 47 -7.93 -19.17 -10.34
CA ASN A 47 -6.58 -19.55 -10.73
C ASN A 47 -5.56 -18.78 -9.89
N PRO A 48 -5.45 -19.12 -8.61
CA PRO A 48 -4.52 -18.43 -7.74
C PRO A 48 -3.07 -18.94 -7.93
N MET A 49 -2.82 -19.85 -8.88
CA MET A 49 -1.59 -20.63 -9.01
C MET A 49 -0.33 -19.83 -9.40
N GLY A 50 -0.44 -18.56 -9.79
CA GLY A 50 0.73 -17.68 -9.92
C GLY A 50 1.22 -17.11 -8.59
N SER A 51 0.33 -16.96 -7.61
CA SER A 51 0.54 -16.24 -6.35
C SER A 51 0.46 -17.13 -5.10
N LEU A 52 -0.06 -18.36 -5.23
CA LEU A 52 -0.25 -19.33 -4.15
C LEU A 52 0.76 -20.50 -4.12
N ILE A 53 1.88 -20.45 -4.85
CA ILE A 53 3.03 -21.38 -4.62
C ILE A 53 3.53 -21.29 -3.17
N ASN A 54 3.07 -20.29 -2.43
CA ASN A 54 3.25 -20.15 -1.01
C ASN A 54 1.99 -20.41 -0.18
N GLU A 55 0.98 -21.20 -0.54
CA GLU A 55 -0.11 -21.52 0.42
C GLU A 55 0.41 -22.10 1.75
N LYS A 56 1.52 -22.85 1.70
CA LYS A 56 2.25 -23.29 2.91
C LYS A 56 3.00 -22.15 3.63
N LYS A 57 3.40 -21.06 2.96
CA LYS A 57 3.93 -19.83 3.61
C LYS A 57 2.86 -18.75 3.88
N ALA A 58 1.69 -18.81 3.25
CA ALA A 58 0.52 -17.99 3.54
C ALA A 58 -0.10 -18.44 4.86
N LYS A 59 0.17 -19.69 5.28
CA LYS A 59 -0.03 -20.17 6.66
C LYS A 59 1.03 -19.69 7.66
N ILE A 60 2.13 -19.05 7.24
CA ILE A 60 3.18 -18.53 8.16
C ILE A 60 2.78 -17.17 8.78
N GLY A 61 1.70 -16.55 8.32
CA GLY A 61 1.06 -15.50 9.12
C GLY A 61 -0.43 -15.53 8.89
N ASN A 62 -1.22 -15.28 9.92
CA ASN A 62 -2.64 -14.93 9.86
C ASN A 62 -2.87 -13.67 8.97
N LYS A 63 -2.53 -13.72 7.68
CA LYS A 63 -2.45 -12.57 6.78
C LYS A 63 -3.75 -12.56 5.97
N GLY A 64 -4.73 -11.84 6.50
CA GLY A 64 -6.08 -11.75 5.92
C GLY A 64 -6.11 -11.03 4.58
N PHE A 65 -6.06 -11.78 3.48
CA PHE A 65 -6.29 -11.26 2.14
C PHE A 65 -7.73 -10.73 2.00
N ARG A 66 -7.89 -9.65 1.24
CA ARG A 66 -9.20 -9.03 1.00
C ARG A 66 -9.78 -9.53 -0.31
N LYS A 67 -11.01 -10.04 -0.27
CA LYS A 67 -11.74 -10.49 -1.46
C LYS A 67 -12.50 -9.33 -2.07
N TRP A 68 -12.36 -9.19 -3.39
CA TRP A 68 -13.13 -8.30 -4.24
C TRP A 68 -13.79 -9.15 -5.33
N GLY A 69 -15.08 -9.48 -5.18
CA GLY A 69 -15.80 -10.29 -6.16
C GLY A 69 -15.10 -11.64 -6.37
N GLU A 70 -14.55 -11.83 -7.56
CA GLU A 70 -13.81 -13.05 -7.96
C GLU A 70 -12.27 -12.88 -7.89
N TYR A 71 -11.81 -11.84 -7.20
CA TYR A 71 -10.40 -11.49 -7.06
C TYR A 71 -9.97 -11.40 -5.59
N LEU A 72 -8.68 -11.63 -5.35
CA LEU A 72 -7.97 -11.35 -4.11
C LEU A 72 -7.08 -10.13 -4.33
N ALA A 73 -7.19 -9.14 -3.45
CA ALA A 73 -6.24 -8.05 -3.33
C ALA A 73 -5.05 -8.54 -2.50
N ILE A 74 -3.90 -8.71 -3.14
CA ILE A 74 -2.66 -9.15 -2.48
C ILE A 74 -1.75 -7.94 -2.43
N VAL A 75 -1.62 -7.36 -1.24
CA VAL A 75 -0.56 -6.37 -0.94
C VAL A 75 0.68 -7.18 -0.65
N ASP A 76 1.80 -6.81 -1.27
CA ASP A 76 3.14 -7.41 -1.13
C ASP A 76 3.18 -8.69 -0.28
N TRP A 77 3.34 -9.87 -0.89
CA TRP A 77 3.24 -11.13 -0.14
C TRP A 77 4.32 -11.32 0.94
N VAL A 78 5.36 -10.50 0.94
CA VAL A 78 6.43 -10.51 1.93
C VAL A 78 5.99 -9.65 3.14
N VAL A 79 5.79 -8.34 2.92
CA VAL A 79 5.55 -7.34 4.00
C VAL A 79 4.08 -7.07 4.28
N ASN A 80 3.20 -7.50 3.38
CA ASN A 80 1.76 -7.29 3.44
C ASN A 80 1.41 -5.81 3.57
N GLU A 81 0.58 -5.44 4.55
CA GLU A 81 0.10 -4.07 4.77
C GLU A 81 0.71 -3.42 6.00
N TYR A 82 1.87 -3.90 6.45
CA TYR A 82 2.44 -3.37 7.67
C TYR A 82 2.93 -1.94 7.49
N ARG A 83 2.75 -1.18 8.56
CA ARG A 83 3.13 0.21 8.65
C ARG A 83 4.32 0.36 9.59
N ILE A 84 5.45 0.83 9.08
CA ILE A 84 6.61 1.11 9.94
C ILE A 84 6.26 2.19 10.97
N LYS A 85 6.71 1.99 12.21
CA LYS A 85 6.53 2.96 13.29
C LYS A 85 7.25 4.27 12.97
N GLY A 86 6.54 5.39 13.14
CA GLY A 86 7.09 6.72 12.95
C GLY A 86 6.93 7.31 11.55
N ILE A 87 6.38 6.55 10.58
CA ILE A 87 6.10 7.13 9.26
C ILE A 87 4.98 8.17 9.35
N LYS A 88 5.12 9.24 8.57
CA LYS A 88 4.13 10.31 8.46
C LYS A 88 2.87 9.84 7.75
N LYS A 89 3.03 9.07 6.66
CA LYS A 89 1.90 8.61 5.86
C LYS A 89 2.23 7.34 5.08
N MET A 90 1.23 6.45 4.96
CA MET A 90 1.30 5.23 4.16
C MET A 90 0.32 5.29 2.99
N GLY A 91 0.70 4.78 1.83
CA GLY A 91 -0.19 4.57 0.70
C GLY A 91 -0.02 3.19 0.11
N ILE A 92 -1.13 2.58 -0.35
CA ILE A 92 -1.09 1.36 -1.16
C ILE A 92 -1.61 1.67 -2.56
N VAL A 93 -0.82 1.33 -3.57
CA VAL A 93 -1.13 1.53 -4.98
C VAL A 93 -1.18 0.19 -5.71
N HIS A 94 -1.95 0.13 -6.80
CA HIS A 94 -1.98 -1.08 -7.63
C HIS A 94 -0.83 -1.11 -8.63
N TYR A 95 -0.20 -2.27 -8.76
CA TYR A 95 0.74 -2.62 -9.82
C TYR A 95 0.36 -3.97 -10.40
N GLN A 96 0.31 -4.08 -11.73
CA GLN A 96 -0.26 -5.25 -12.41
C GLN A 96 0.70 -6.45 -12.45
N ASP A 97 2.00 -6.23 -12.27
CA ASP A 97 2.98 -7.32 -12.22
C ASP A 97 2.98 -7.99 -10.84
N SER A 98 2.69 -9.29 -10.84
CA SER A 98 2.63 -10.15 -9.65
C SER A 98 3.97 -10.84 -9.35
N GLY A 99 5.02 -10.59 -10.12
CA GLY A 99 6.37 -11.10 -9.90
C GLY A 99 7.16 -10.32 -8.85
N TRP A 100 8.30 -10.88 -8.40
CA TRP A 100 9.20 -10.28 -7.39
C TRP A 100 9.59 -8.83 -7.73
N GLY A 101 9.74 -8.53 -9.03
CA GLY A 101 10.02 -7.19 -9.54
C GLY A 101 8.85 -6.21 -9.48
N GLY A 102 7.61 -6.66 -9.24
CA GLY A 102 6.40 -5.84 -9.23
C GLY A 102 5.95 -5.43 -7.82
N ALA A 103 5.62 -6.40 -6.97
CA ALA A 103 5.04 -6.11 -5.65
C ALA A 103 6.10 -5.77 -4.58
N HIS A 104 7.27 -6.42 -4.65
CA HIS A 104 8.36 -6.31 -3.65
C HIS A 104 9.57 -5.51 -4.16
N GLY A 105 9.66 -5.26 -5.47
CA GLY A 105 10.91 -4.81 -6.10
C GLY A 105 10.81 -3.69 -7.14
N PHE A 106 9.63 -3.08 -7.37
CA PHE A 106 9.55 -1.98 -8.35
C PHE A 106 10.02 -0.64 -7.74
N THR A 107 11.31 -0.58 -7.42
CA THR A 107 11.99 0.56 -6.79
C THR A 107 12.67 1.49 -7.79
N ASN A 108 12.69 1.14 -9.08
CA ASN A 108 13.47 1.84 -10.12
C ASN A 108 12.60 2.62 -11.13
N GLY A 109 11.30 2.72 -10.92
CA GLY A 109 10.42 3.53 -11.77
C GLY A 109 10.40 5.00 -11.35
N TYR A 110 10.52 5.92 -12.32
CA TYR A 110 10.31 7.36 -12.08
C TYR A 110 8.92 7.67 -11.50
N ASP A 111 7.96 6.77 -11.73
CA ASP A 111 6.60 6.85 -11.22
C ASP A 111 6.51 6.65 -9.69
N VAL A 112 7.55 6.15 -9.01
CA VAL A 112 7.60 6.09 -7.54
C VAL A 112 7.52 7.50 -6.95
N PHE A 113 8.32 8.43 -7.46
CA PHE A 113 8.36 9.79 -6.95
C PHE A 113 7.06 10.55 -7.24
N ASP A 114 6.40 10.27 -8.36
CA ASP A 114 5.08 10.81 -8.66
C ASP A 114 4.02 10.29 -7.67
N LYS A 115 4.04 8.99 -7.35
CA LYS A 115 3.15 8.41 -6.33
C LYS A 115 3.44 8.96 -4.95
N VAL A 116 4.70 9.13 -4.58
CA VAL A 116 5.08 9.74 -3.29
C VAL A 116 4.63 11.21 -3.24
N SER A 117 4.79 11.97 -4.33
CA SER A 117 4.31 13.35 -4.42
C SER A 117 2.80 13.41 -4.22
N ASP A 118 2.03 12.58 -4.93
CA ASP A 118 0.59 12.48 -4.74
C ASP A 118 0.21 12.00 -3.33
N LEU A 119 0.99 11.09 -2.73
CA LEU A 119 0.77 10.61 -1.37
C LEU A 119 0.88 11.76 -0.35
N LYS A 120 1.76 12.74 -0.58
CA LYS A 120 1.89 13.91 0.32
C LYS A 120 0.62 14.75 0.37
N GLU A 121 -0.04 14.93 -0.77
CA GLU A 121 -1.19 15.84 -0.91
C GLU A 121 -2.56 15.15 -0.81
N VAL A 122 -2.66 13.87 -1.13
CA VAL A 122 -3.95 13.16 -1.18
C VAL A 122 -4.65 13.20 0.17
N GLN A 123 -5.95 13.45 0.20
CA GLN A 123 -6.75 13.43 1.42
C GLN A 123 -7.87 12.42 1.28
N VAL A 124 -8.29 11.86 2.41
CA VAL A 124 -9.40 10.90 2.46
C VAL A 124 -10.63 11.61 3.01
N PHE A 125 -11.79 11.36 2.40
CA PHE A 125 -13.08 11.90 2.84
C PHE A 125 -14.19 10.85 2.72
N ASP A 126 -15.30 11.04 3.45
CA ASP A 126 -16.48 10.18 3.35
C ASP A 126 -17.28 10.50 2.09
N ALA A 127 -17.68 9.47 1.36
CA ALA A 127 -18.45 9.58 0.14
C ALA A 127 -19.49 8.47 0.01
N ILE A 128 -20.53 8.76 -0.77
CA ILE A 128 -21.57 7.83 -1.19
C ILE A 128 -21.59 7.82 -2.71
N GLY A 129 -21.68 6.64 -3.32
CA GLY A 129 -21.90 6.53 -4.75
C GLY A 129 -22.39 5.15 -5.15
N GLU A 130 -22.52 4.95 -6.46
CA GLU A 130 -23.15 3.77 -7.02
C GLU A 130 -22.15 3.01 -7.90
N TYR A 131 -22.09 1.68 -7.70
CA TYR A 131 -21.31 0.78 -8.55
C TYR A 131 -22.15 -0.47 -8.83
N ASP A 132 -22.25 -0.90 -10.09
CA ASP A 132 -23.07 -2.06 -10.47
C ASP A 132 -24.51 -2.02 -9.89
N LYS A 133 -25.16 -0.86 -10.00
CA LYS A 133 -26.52 -0.60 -9.49
C LYS A 133 -26.70 -0.78 -7.98
N LYS A 134 -25.60 -0.80 -7.22
CA LYS A 134 -25.59 -0.89 -5.77
C LYS A 134 -24.99 0.39 -5.20
N VAL A 135 -25.65 0.93 -4.17
CA VAL A 135 -25.16 2.09 -3.42
C VAL A 135 -24.13 1.61 -2.41
N TYR A 136 -22.98 2.28 -2.40
CA TYR A 136 -21.90 2.07 -1.43
C TYR A 136 -21.58 3.39 -0.74
N SER A 137 -21.27 3.30 0.55
CA SER A 137 -20.71 4.40 1.33
C SER A 137 -19.35 3.98 1.89
N GLY A 138 -18.44 4.94 2.03
CA GLY A 138 -17.12 4.68 2.58
C GLY A 138 -16.15 5.79 2.26
N LYS A 139 -14.86 5.47 2.33
CA LYS A 139 -13.80 6.45 2.10
C LYS A 139 -13.50 6.59 0.60
N GLN A 140 -13.35 7.84 0.17
CA GLN A 140 -12.84 8.24 -1.13
C GLN A 140 -11.59 9.10 -0.95
N GLN A 141 -10.82 9.28 -2.03
CA GLN A 141 -9.65 10.14 -2.06
C GLN A 141 -9.89 11.42 -2.87
N THR A 142 -9.17 12.49 -2.54
CA THR A 142 -9.08 13.68 -3.39
C THR A 142 -8.34 13.36 -4.69
N LYS A 143 -8.59 14.19 -5.71
CA LYS A 143 -7.81 14.16 -6.94
C LYS A 143 -6.47 14.83 -6.69
N THR A 144 -5.41 14.16 -7.13
CA THR A 144 -4.02 14.62 -7.03
C THR A 144 -3.50 15.12 -8.37
N SER A 145 -2.35 15.80 -8.34
CA SER A 145 -1.66 16.39 -9.46
C SER A 145 -1.28 15.36 -10.51
N LYS A 146 -0.72 14.21 -10.08
CA LYS A 146 -0.37 13.09 -10.97
C LYS A 146 -1.49 12.06 -11.13
N LYS A 147 -2.62 12.27 -10.45
CA LYS A 147 -3.86 11.48 -10.54
C LYS A 147 -3.68 10.00 -10.17
N ASN A 148 -2.69 9.68 -9.34
CA ASN A 148 -2.51 8.32 -8.84
C ASN A 148 -3.69 7.89 -7.97
N LYS A 149 -4.09 6.63 -8.13
CA LYS A 149 -5.12 6.00 -7.30
C LYS A 149 -4.46 5.24 -6.16
N PHE A 150 -4.84 5.60 -4.95
CA PHE A 150 -4.52 4.86 -3.73
C PHE A 150 -5.71 4.01 -3.35
N TYR A 151 -5.43 2.75 -3.09
CA TYR A 151 -6.41 1.76 -2.64
C TYR A 151 -6.52 1.75 -1.13
N ARG A 152 -5.49 2.25 -0.44
CA ARG A 152 -5.50 2.55 0.99
C ARG A 152 -4.57 3.73 1.27
N ILE A 153 -4.98 4.58 2.20
CA ILE A 153 -4.18 5.65 2.78
C ILE A 153 -4.23 5.47 4.29
N ASP A 154 -3.07 5.31 4.91
CA ASP A 154 -2.94 4.99 6.33
C ASP A 154 -3.78 3.77 6.73
N ASN A 155 -4.86 3.96 7.50
CA ASN A 155 -5.74 2.88 7.96
C ASN A 155 -7.04 2.77 7.15
N GLU A 156 -7.22 3.64 6.16
CA GLU A 156 -8.48 3.83 5.45
C GLU A 156 -8.38 3.32 4.01
N TYR A 157 -9.26 2.38 3.63
CA TYR A 157 -9.35 1.91 2.25
C TYR A 157 -10.21 2.83 1.41
N THR A 158 -9.74 3.16 0.21
CA THR A 158 -10.53 3.91 -0.77
C THR A 158 -11.55 2.96 -1.41
N ILE A 159 -12.74 2.85 -0.82
CA ILE A 159 -13.81 1.93 -1.25
C ILE A 159 -14.21 2.17 -2.71
N PHE A 160 -14.11 3.40 -3.20
CA PHE A 160 -14.41 3.73 -4.59
C PHE A 160 -13.37 3.24 -5.60
N ASN A 161 -12.16 2.93 -5.13
CA ASN A 161 -11.16 2.20 -5.91
C ASN A 161 -11.27 0.68 -5.68
N CYS A 162 -12.00 0.23 -4.66
CA CYS A 162 -12.19 -1.18 -4.27
C CYS A 162 -13.62 -1.48 -3.72
N PRO A 163 -14.66 -1.52 -4.55
CA PRO A 163 -16.02 -1.90 -4.11
C PRO A 163 -16.14 -3.44 -3.90
N PRO A 164 -17.18 -3.92 -3.19
CA PRO A 164 -17.18 -4.22 -1.76
C PRO A 164 -16.12 -5.24 -1.30
N ILE A 165 -15.43 -4.88 -0.22
CA ILE A 165 -14.40 -5.65 0.47
C ILE A 165 -15.05 -6.55 1.51
N ILE A 166 -15.01 -7.86 1.33
CA ILE A 166 -15.32 -8.82 2.41
C ILE A 166 -13.99 -9.34 2.94
N LYS A 167 -13.74 -9.12 4.24
CA LYS A 167 -12.59 -9.72 4.92
C LYS A 167 -12.84 -11.22 5.07
N ILE A 168 -11.97 -12.06 4.51
CA ILE A 168 -12.01 -13.50 4.77
C ILE A 168 -11.42 -13.73 6.16
N LYS A 169 -12.16 -14.42 7.03
CA LYS A 169 -11.69 -14.89 8.34
C LYS A 169 -10.96 -16.21 8.20
#